data_AF-A0A939ETM7-F1
#
_entry.id   AF-A0A939ETM7-F1
#
_cell.length_a   1.000
_cell.length_b   1.000
_cell.length_c   1.000
_cell.angle_alpha   90.00
_cell.angle_beta   90.00
_cell.angle_gamma   90.00
#
_symmetry.space_group_name_H-M   'P 1'
#
loop_
_entity.id
_entity.type
_entity.pdbx_description
1 polymer ?
#
loop_
_entity_poly.entity_id
_entity_poly.type
_entity_poly.pdbx_seq_one_letter_code
_entity_poly.pdbx_strand_id
1 'polypeptide(L)'
;MSITIRKQAGGYNYTAGTNHGQVQVQHQDSTTYFTFVGLKGADPADDVEAVWQDSMLVIQNTGNSMNPYTRFEQCDAKYLELVRQR
;
A
#
# COMPACT_ATOMS: atom_id res chain seq x y z
N MET A 1 3.31 11.04 -6.70
CA MET A 1 2.31 10.75 -5.64
C MET A 1 3.06 10.50 -4.34
N SER A 2 2.53 10.91 -3.18
CA SER A 2 3.10 10.57 -1.88
C SER A 2 2.03 9.93 -0.98
N ILE A 3 2.43 8.92 -0.22
CA ILE A 3 1.62 8.30 0.83
C ILE A 3 2.35 8.55 2.14
N THR A 4 1.69 9.21 3.09
CA THR A 4 2.26 9.48 4.42
C THR A 4 1.56 8.59 5.43
N ILE A 5 2.31 7.82 6.21
CA ILE A 5 1.79 6.96 7.27
C ILE A 5 2.19 7.55 8.63
N ARG A 6 1.24 7.68 9.55
CA ARG A 6 1.47 8.20 10.90
C ARG A 6 0.93 7.24 11.94
N LYS A 7 1.73 6.97 12.97
CA LYS A 7 1.28 6.26 14.17
C LYS A 7 0.45 7.20 15.05
N GLN A 8 -0.70 6.72 15.53
CA GLN A 8 -1.57 7.40 16.49
C GLN A 8 -1.95 6.42 17.61
N ALA A 9 -2.64 6.90 18.64
CA ALA A 9 -2.95 6.10 19.84
C ALA A 9 -3.71 4.79 19.56
N GLY A 10 -4.50 4.75 18.48
CA GLY A 10 -5.31 3.58 18.08
C GLY A 10 -4.77 2.76 16.90
N GLY A 11 -3.58 3.07 16.35
CA GLY A 11 -3.03 2.37 15.19
C GLY A 11 -2.26 3.27 14.23
N TYR A 12 -2.39 2.99 12.94
CA TYR A 12 -1.71 3.73 11.87
C TYR A 12 -2.76 4.35 10.95
N ASN A 13 -2.52 5.59 10.53
CA ASN A 13 -3.35 6.28 9.55
C ASN A 13 -2.49 6.69 8.35
N TYR A 14 -3.09 6.72 7.16
CA TYR A 14 -2.46 7.22 5.94
C TYR A 14 -3.14 8.47 5.40
N THR A 15 -2.38 9.26 4.65
CA THR A 15 -2.89 10.28 3.73
C THR A 15 -2.21 10.12 2.36
N ALA A 16 -2.99 10.20 1.29
CA ALA A 16 -2.55 10.06 -0.09
C ALA A 16 -3.40 10.95 -1.01
N GLY A 17 -2.92 12.16 -1.30
CA GLY A 17 -3.74 13.18 -1.99
C GLY A 17 -4.96 13.56 -1.13
N THR A 18 -6.16 13.37 -1.67
CA THR A 18 -7.44 13.57 -0.94
C THR A 18 -7.89 12.33 -0.14
N ASN A 19 -7.31 11.16 -0.43
CA ASN A 19 -7.62 9.92 0.29
C ASN A 19 -6.93 9.89 1.64
N HIS A 20 -7.63 9.38 2.64
CA HIS A 20 -7.12 9.18 3.98
C HIS A 20 -7.89 8.05 4.65
N GLY A 21 -7.25 7.35 5.58
CA GLY A 21 -7.86 6.21 6.24
C GLY A 21 -6.91 5.50 7.18
N GLN A 22 -7.39 4.38 7.72
CA GLN A 22 -6.59 3.52 8.59
C GLN A 22 -5.68 2.61 7.77
N VAL A 23 -4.52 2.30 8.33
CA VAL A 23 -3.64 1.24 7.84
C VAL A 23 -3.77 0.06 8.80
N GLN A 24 -4.34 -1.03 8.30
CA GLN A 24 -4.40 -2.28 9.05
C GLN A 24 -3.09 -3.02 8.87
N VAL A 25 -2.54 -3.54 9.97
CA VAL A 25 -1.26 -4.26 9.97
C VAL A 25 -1.53 -5.70 10.39
N GLN A 26 -1.23 -6.64 9.51
CA GLN A 26 -1.39 -8.06 9.76
C GLN A 26 -0.03 -8.76 9.72
N HIS A 27 0.19 -9.66 10.68
CA HIS A 27 1.35 -10.54 10.69
C HIS A 27 0.86 -11.93 10.28
N GLN A 28 1.39 -12.44 9.18
CA GLN A 28 1.11 -13.79 8.69
C GLN A 28 2.44 -14.49 8.47
N ASP A 29 2.66 -15.59 9.20
CA ASP A 29 3.92 -16.31 9.25
C ASP A 29 5.11 -15.39 9.60
N SER A 30 6.04 -15.19 8.67
CA SER A 30 7.20 -14.30 8.81
C SER A 30 7.04 -12.96 8.10
N THR A 31 5.85 -12.67 7.57
CA THR A 31 5.59 -11.53 6.70
C THR A 31 4.58 -10.57 7.34
N THR A 32 4.90 -9.28 7.30
CA THR A 32 3.98 -8.23 7.75
C THR A 32 3.35 -7.54 6.54
N TYR A 33 2.03 -7.55 6.50
CA TYR A 33 1.22 -6.92 5.48
C TYR A 33 0.54 -5.65 6.02
N PHE A 34 0.39 -4.66 5.15
CA PHE A 34 -0.21 -3.38 5.43
C PHE A 34 -1.32 -3.12 4.42
N THR A 35 -2.57 -3.03 4.88
CA THR A 35 -3.74 -2.73 4.04
C THR A 35 -4.16 -1.29 4.27
N PHE A 36 -4.14 -0.48 3.20
CA PHE A 36 -4.55 0.92 3.22
C PHE A 36 -6.06 1.01 2.99
N VAL A 37 -6.83 0.95 4.07
CA VAL A 37 -8.30 0.82 3.99
C VAL A 37 -8.92 2.00 3.26
N GLY A 38 -9.68 1.71 2.20
CA GLY A 38 -10.33 2.71 1.36
C GLY A 38 -9.45 3.36 0.29
N LEU A 39 -8.13 3.10 0.27
CA LEU A 39 -7.28 3.51 -0.84
C LEU A 39 -7.45 2.48 -1.95
N LYS A 40 -8.37 2.75 -2.88
CA LYS A 40 -8.70 1.80 -3.93
C LYS A 40 -7.67 1.80 -5.05
N GLY A 41 -7.32 0.59 -5.50
CA GLY A 41 -6.64 0.40 -6.77
C GLY A 41 -7.50 0.83 -7.95
N ALA A 42 -6.88 0.97 -9.11
CA ALA A 42 -7.58 1.38 -10.32
C ALA A 42 -8.50 0.27 -10.85
N ASP A 43 -8.00 -0.96 -10.97
CA ASP A 43 -8.78 -2.11 -11.39
C ASP A 43 -8.14 -3.43 -10.91
N PRO A 44 -8.84 -4.28 -10.14
CA PRO A 44 -10.11 -4.00 -9.48
C PRO A 44 -9.97 -2.95 -8.37
N ALA A 45 -11.10 -2.36 -7.97
CA ALA A 45 -11.21 -1.37 -6.89
C ALA A 45 -11.08 -1.96 -5.48
N ASP A 46 -10.07 -2.79 -5.27
CA ASP A 46 -9.68 -3.35 -3.98
C ASP A 46 -8.79 -2.39 -3.21
N ASP A 47 -8.69 -2.57 -1.89
CA ASP A 47 -7.75 -1.79 -1.09
C ASP A 47 -6.31 -2.07 -1.54
N VAL A 48 -5.49 -1.03 -1.57
CA VAL A 48 -4.06 -1.15 -1.83
C VAL A 48 -3.41 -1.83 -0.64
N GLU A 49 -2.53 -2.78 -0.93
CA GLU A 49 -1.76 -3.53 0.06
C GLU A 49 -0.27 -3.35 -0.17
N ALA A 50 0.50 -3.38 0.91
CA ALA A 50 1.94 -3.40 0.88
C ALA A 50 2.49 -4.52 1.77
N VAL A 51 3.68 -5.00 1.43
CA VAL A 51 4.46 -5.92 2.27
C VAL A 51 5.65 -5.19 2.88
N TRP A 52 5.96 -5.48 4.14
CA TRP A 52 7.20 -5.04 4.77
C TRP A 52 8.35 -5.95 4.37
N GLN A 53 9.30 -5.41 3.63
CA GLN A 53 10.48 -6.12 3.16
C GLN A 53 11.67 -5.17 3.13
N ASP A 54 12.85 -5.64 3.55
CA ASP A 54 14.13 -4.89 3.45
C ASP A 54 14.07 -3.47 4.05
N SER A 55 13.34 -3.32 5.16
CA SER A 55 13.09 -2.04 5.86
C SER A 55 12.25 -1.02 5.07
N MET A 56 11.49 -1.48 4.09
CA MET A 56 10.62 -0.68 3.23
C MET A 56 9.22 -1.31 3.14
N LEU A 57 8.23 -0.49 2.77
CA LEU A 57 6.92 -1.00 2.35
C LEU A 57 6.91 -1.10 0.83
N VAL A 58 6.64 -2.29 0.30
CA VAL A 58 6.58 -2.56 -1.13
C VAL A 58 5.14 -2.78 -1.53
N ILE A 59 4.64 -1.94 -2.44
CA ILE A 59 3.34 -2.12 -3.11
C ILE A 59 3.60 -2.74 -4.48
N GLN A 60 2.98 -3.87 -4.78
CA GLN A 60 2.91 -4.34 -6.16
C GLN A 60 1.82 -3.55 -6.89
N ASN A 61 2.22 -2.84 -7.92
CA ASN A 61 1.34 -1.97 -8.69
C ASN A 61 0.56 -2.75 -9.75
N THR A 62 1.24 -3.64 -10.48
CA THR A 62 0.61 -4.42 -11.56
C THR A 62 0.68 -5.92 -11.32
N GLY A 63 -0.42 -6.59 -11.65
CA GLY A 63 -0.59 -8.03 -11.54
C GLY A 63 0.23 -8.82 -12.57
N ASN A 64 -0.17 -10.07 -12.78
CA ASN A 64 0.42 -10.93 -13.81
C ASN A 64 -0.68 -11.48 -14.73
N SER A 65 -0.33 -12.32 -15.69
CA SER A 65 -1.28 -12.86 -16.67
C SER A 65 -2.39 -13.72 -16.05
N MET A 66 -2.19 -14.29 -14.86
CA MET A 66 -3.20 -15.09 -14.16
C MET A 66 -4.11 -14.22 -13.28
N ASN A 67 -3.53 -13.23 -12.60
CA ASN A 67 -4.23 -12.29 -11.73
C ASN A 67 -3.93 -10.86 -12.20
N PRO A 68 -4.65 -10.36 -13.21
CA PRO A 68 -4.43 -9.00 -13.71
C PRO A 68 -5.01 -8.00 -12.72
N TYR A 69 -4.23 -6.97 -12.40
CA TYR A 69 -4.69 -5.80 -11.66
C TYR A 69 -3.75 -4.62 -11.89
N THR A 70 -4.23 -3.42 -11.59
CA THR A 70 -3.46 -2.18 -11.54
C THR A 70 -3.87 -1.38 -10.31
N ARG A 71 -2.91 -0.92 -9.50
CA ARG A 71 -3.18 -0.06 -8.34
C ARG A 71 -3.13 1.43 -8.69
N PHE A 72 -2.12 1.85 -9.44
CA PHE A 72 -1.88 3.23 -9.84
C PHE A 72 -1.60 3.31 -11.34
N GLU A 73 -2.64 3.52 -12.16
CA GLU A 73 -2.55 3.58 -13.64
C GLU A 73 -1.58 4.62 -14.17
N GLN A 74 -1.39 5.71 -13.43
CA GLN A 74 -0.44 6.77 -13.75
C GLN A 74 1.03 6.41 -13.47
N CYS A 75 1.30 5.17 -13.04
CA CYS A 75 2.64 4.67 -12.75
C CYS A 75 2.87 3.35 -13.49
N ASP A 76 3.93 3.29 -14.29
CA ASP A 76 4.35 2.13 -15.09
C ASP A 76 5.23 1.15 -14.32
N ALA A 77 5.80 1.57 -13.18
CA ALA A 77 6.59 0.72 -12.32
C ALA A 77 5.74 -0.44 -11.76
N LYS A 78 6.24 -1.66 -11.88
CA LYS A 78 5.57 -2.86 -11.33
C LYS A 78 5.55 -2.88 -9.80
N TYR A 79 6.58 -2.32 -9.17
CA TYR A 79 6.70 -2.23 -7.71
C TYR A 79 6.99 -0.79 -7.29
N LEU A 80 6.38 -0.38 -6.19
CA LEU A 80 6.59 0.92 -5.55
C LEU A 80 7.14 0.71 -4.16
N GLU A 81 8.24 1.38 -3.85
CA GLU A 81 8.87 1.35 -2.54
C GLU A 81 8.52 2.63 -1.79
N LEU A 82 7.79 2.50 -0.67
CA LEU A 82 7.58 3.59 0.25
C LEU A 82 8.73 3.62 1.25
N VAL A 83 9.66 4.53 1.00
CA VAL A 83 10.78 4.78 1.90
C VAL A 83 10.36 5.72 3.04
N ARG A 84 10.89 5.46 4.23
CA ARG A 84 10.70 6.35 5.38
C ARG A 84 11.36 7.69 5.08
N GLN A 85 10.56 8.76 5.05
CA GLN A 85 11.11 10.12 4.99
C GLN A 85 11.77 10.45 6.34
N ARG A 86 13.00 10.96 6.27
CA ARG A 86 13.80 11.40 7.43
C ARG A 86 13.43 12.81 7.86
#